data_AF-A0A377NEG4-F1
#
_entry.id   AF-A0A377NEG4-F1
#
_cell.length_a   1.000
_cell.length_b   1.000
_cell.length_c   1.000
_cell.angle_alpha   90.00
_cell.angle_beta   90.00
_cell.angle_gamma   90.00
#
_symmetry.space_group_name_H-M   'P 1'
#
loop_
_entity.id
_entity.type
_entity.pdbx_description
1 polymer ?
#
loop_
_entity_poly.entity_id
_entity_poly.type
_entity_poly.pdbx_seq_one_letter_code
_entity_poly.pdbx_strand_id
1 'polypeptide(L)'
;MDNFQKEIDERTNLTSSNRFELLLFRLGNSQDDGQSELYGINVFKLREIVVMPPLTKAAGMASPMMGMANIRGEIIPVIDLPAGGGL
;
A
#
# COMPACT_ATOMS: atom_id res chain seq x y z
N MET A 1 -13.75 -31.58 32.84
CA MET A 1 -12.93 -30.43 33.31
C MET A 1 -12.28 -29.80 32.08
N ASP A 2 -13.08 -29.44 31.06
CA ASP A 2 -12.55 -29.25 29.69
C ASP A 2 -12.94 -27.90 29.08
N ASN A 3 -13.95 -27.22 29.65
CA ASN A 3 -14.38 -25.91 29.16
C ASN A 3 -13.37 -24.80 29.48
N PHE A 4 -12.69 -24.87 30.62
CA PHE A 4 -11.71 -23.86 31.00
C PHE A 4 -10.45 -23.93 30.14
N GLN A 5 -10.03 -25.15 29.77
CA GLN A 5 -8.92 -25.36 28.85
C GLN A 5 -9.26 -24.87 27.44
N LYS A 6 -10.49 -25.15 26.95
CA LYS A 6 -11.00 -24.59 25.69
C LYS A 6 -11.05 -23.06 25.67
N GLU A 7 -11.48 -22.44 26.77
CA GLU A 7 -11.56 -20.98 26.86
C GLU A 7 -10.17 -20.31 26.91
N ILE A 8 -9.20 -20.98 27.54
CA ILE A 8 -7.79 -20.57 27.51
C ILE A 8 -7.23 -20.74 26.09
N ASP A 9 -7.47 -21.87 25.44
CA ASP A 9 -7.01 -22.17 24.08
C ASP A 9 -7.60 -21.21 23.03
N GLU A 10 -8.84 -20.75 23.20
CA GLU A 10 -9.45 -19.70 22.37
C GLU A 10 -8.77 -18.34 22.59
N ARG A 11 -8.47 -17.98 23.85
CA ARG A 11 -7.79 -16.71 24.18
C ARG A 11 -6.31 -16.72 23.79
N THR A 12 -5.62 -17.85 23.81
CA THR A 12 -4.24 -17.99 23.30
C THR A 12 -4.19 -18.10 21.77
N ASN A 13 -5.18 -18.70 21.10
CA ASN A 13 -5.25 -18.66 19.62
C ASN A 13 -5.53 -17.28 19.05
N LEU A 14 -6.24 -16.41 19.78
CA LEU A 14 -6.40 -15.00 19.41
C LEU A 14 -5.08 -14.21 19.48
N THR A 15 -4.06 -14.72 20.19
CA THR A 15 -2.70 -14.15 20.19
C THR A 15 -1.80 -14.72 19.09
N SER A 16 -2.28 -15.70 18.31
CA SER A 16 -1.51 -16.38 17.27
C SER A 16 -2.22 -16.36 15.91
N SER A 17 -2.59 -15.17 15.44
CA SER A 17 -2.86 -15.01 14.03
C SER A 17 -2.19 -13.75 13.52
N ASN A 18 -0.86 -13.80 13.38
CA ASN A 18 -0.11 -12.84 12.59
C ASN A 18 -0.46 -13.06 11.11
N ARG A 19 -1.72 -12.78 10.74
CA ARG A 19 -2.28 -12.98 9.40
C ARG A 19 -1.67 -11.91 8.51
N PHE A 20 -0.78 -12.34 7.63
CA PHE A 20 -0.11 -11.48 6.68
C PHE A 20 -1.08 -11.15 5.54
N GLU A 21 -1.85 -10.08 5.71
CA GLU A 21 -2.76 -9.56 4.69
C GLU A 21 -2.04 -8.53 3.83
N LEU A 22 -2.05 -8.75 2.51
CA LEU A 22 -1.45 -7.89 1.51
C LEU A 22 -2.50 -7.40 0.52
N LEU A 23 -2.43 -6.11 0.17
CA LEU A 23 -3.00 -5.62 -1.08
C LEU A 23 -1.99 -5.87 -2.20
N LEU A 24 -2.40 -6.64 -3.21
CA LEU A 24 -1.61 -6.86 -4.41
C LEU A 24 -1.96 -5.84 -5.49
N PHE A 25 -0.95 -5.31 -6.18
CA PHE A 25 -1.11 -4.36 -7.27
C PHE A 25 0.01 -4.54 -8.30
N ARG A 26 -0.21 -4.04 -9.52
CA ARG A 26 0.80 -4.13 -10.59
C ARG A 26 1.35 -2.75 -10.92
N LEU A 27 2.66 -2.68 -11.17
CA LEU A 27 3.35 -1.46 -11.59
C LEU A 27 4.12 -1.69 -12.90
N GLY A 28 4.35 -0.60 -13.63
CA GLY A 28 5.08 -0.60 -14.89
C GLY A 28 4.21 -0.92 -16.11
N ASN A 29 4.69 -0.48 -17.27
CA ASN A 29 4.23 -0.87 -18.60
C ASN A 29 5.48 -0.85 -19.49
N SER A 30 6.08 -2.00 -19.75
CA SER A 30 7.24 -2.09 -20.65
C SER A 30 6.77 -1.87 -22.10
N GLN A 31 7.32 -0.85 -22.77
CA GLN A 31 7.15 -0.63 -24.21
C GLN A 31 7.78 -1.75 -25.06
N ASP A 32 8.68 -2.57 -24.49
CA ASP A 32 9.35 -3.68 -25.19
C ASP A 32 8.82 -5.09 -24.84
N ASP A 33 8.32 -5.35 -23.62
CA ASP A 33 7.99 -6.72 -23.17
C ASP A 33 6.61 -6.90 -22.49
N GLY A 34 5.83 -5.82 -22.35
CA GLY A 34 4.45 -5.87 -21.83
C GLY A 34 4.27 -6.38 -20.38
N GLN A 35 5.36 -6.62 -19.64
CA GLN A 35 5.27 -7.16 -18.28
C GLN A 35 5.06 -6.06 -17.26
N SER A 36 3.95 -6.17 -16.53
CA SER A 36 3.68 -5.39 -15.32
C SER A 36 3.98 -6.27 -14.10
N GLU A 37 4.88 -5.81 -13.25
CA GLU A 37 5.34 -6.59 -12.10
C GLU A 37 4.31 -6.59 -10.98
N LEU A 38 4.18 -7.71 -10.28
CA LEU A 38 3.22 -7.87 -9.18
C LEU A 38 3.88 -7.51 -7.84
N TYR A 39 3.33 -6.50 -7.18
CA TYR A 39 3.77 -6.00 -5.88
C TYR A 39 2.71 -6.27 -4.82
N GLY A 40 3.14 -6.24 -3.55
CA GLY A 40 2.27 -6.37 -2.39
C GLY A 40 2.61 -5.34 -1.31
N ILE A 41 1.60 -4.68 -0.76
CA ILE A 41 1.74 -3.82 0.42
C ILE A 41 0.89 -4.36 1.56
N ASN A 42 1.43 -4.33 2.78
CA ASN A 42 0.69 -4.73 3.96
C ASN A 42 -0.55 -3.84 4.16
N VAL A 43 -1.72 -4.45 4.34
CA VAL A 43 -2.99 -3.72 4.47
C VAL A 43 -3.02 -2.81 5.70
N PHE A 44 -2.26 -3.12 6.77
CA PHE A 44 -2.11 -2.25 7.95
C PHE A 44 -1.35 -0.96 7.66
N LYS A 45 -0.62 -0.87 6.54
CA LYS A 45 0.05 0.37 6.09
C LYS A 45 -0.83 1.23 5.17
N LEU A 46 -2.03 0.77 4.82
CA LEU A 46 -2.94 1.50 3.94
C LEU A 46 -3.87 2.40 4.75
N ARG A 47 -4.00 3.66 4.34
CA ARG A 47 -5.01 4.59 4.85
C ARG A 47 -6.32 4.50 4.06
N GLU A 48 -6.23 4.57 2.74
CA GLU A 48 -7.36 4.45 1.81
C GLU A 48 -6.86 4.16 0.38
N ILE A 49 -7.75 3.68 -0.49
CA ILE A 49 -7.52 3.53 -1.93
C ILE A 49 -8.48 4.50 -2.63
N VAL A 50 -7.93 5.41 -3.43
CA VAL A 50 -8.71 6.42 -4.15
C VAL A 50 -8.34 6.44 -5.62
N VAL A 51 -9.29 6.85 -6.46
CA VAL A 51 -9.00 7.19 -7.86
C VAL A 51 -8.05 8.39 -7.86
N MET A 52 -7.05 8.37 -8.74
CA MET A 52 -6.04 9.41 -8.82
C MET A 52 -6.69 10.80 -8.95
N PRO A 53 -6.55 11.67 -7.93
CA PRO A 53 -7.07 13.03 -8.01
C PRO A 53 -6.16 13.91 -8.89
N PRO A 54 -6.61 15.11 -9.26
CA PRO A 54 -5.75 16.09 -9.92
C PRO A 54 -4.50 16.40 -9.07
N LEU A 55 -3.33 16.39 -9.71
CA LEU A 55 -2.05 16.68 -9.05
C LEU A 55 -1.65 18.15 -9.28
N THR A 56 -1.18 18.81 -8.22
CA THR A 56 -0.57 20.13 -8.30
C THR A 56 0.95 19.99 -8.31
N LYS A 57 1.60 20.43 -9.39
CA LYS A 57 3.08 20.44 -9.49
C LYS A 57 3.64 21.75 -8.94
N ALA A 58 4.55 21.64 -7.97
CA ALA A 58 5.32 22.79 -7.50
C ALA A 58 6.57 23.00 -8.37
N ALA A 59 7.05 24.25 -8.42
CA ALA A 59 8.31 24.57 -9.08
C ALA A 59 9.47 23.80 -8.44
N GLY A 60 10.35 23.22 -9.27
CA GLY A 60 11.50 22.46 -8.81
C GLY A 60 11.22 21.00 -8.44
N MET A 61 9.99 20.50 -8.61
CA MET A 61 9.73 19.06 -8.48
C MET A 61 10.46 18.28 -9.57
N ALA A 62 11.14 17.21 -9.16
CA ALA A 62 11.85 16.28 -10.02
C ALA A 62 11.44 14.83 -9.69
N SER A 63 11.78 13.90 -10.58
CA SER A 63 11.56 12.47 -10.36
C SER A 63 12.15 12.03 -9.00
N PRO A 64 11.45 11.18 -8.23
CA PRO A 64 10.20 10.47 -8.53
C PRO A 64 8.92 11.21 -8.09
N MET A 65 9.00 12.49 -7.74
CA MET A 65 7.84 13.25 -7.27
C MET A 65 6.94 13.67 -8.45
N MET A 66 5.68 13.26 -8.43
CA MET A 66 4.70 13.62 -9.46
C MET A 66 3.98 14.94 -9.16
N GLY A 67 3.76 15.26 -7.88
CA GLY A 67 2.97 16.40 -7.45
C GLY A 67 2.43 16.26 -6.03
N MET A 68 1.55 17.19 -5.65
CA MET A 68 0.74 17.10 -4.43
C MET A 68 -0.72 16.81 -4.80
N ALA A 69 -1.38 15.94 -4.04
CA ALA A 69 -2.81 15.67 -4.12
C ALA A 69 -3.54 16.22 -2.90
N ASN A 70 -4.76 16.70 -3.08
CA ASN A 70 -5.66 16.98 -1.98
C ASN A 70 -6.59 15.78 -1.75
N ILE A 71 -6.46 15.11 -0.60
CA ILE A 71 -7.31 14.00 -0.20
C ILE A 71 -8.04 14.42 1.07
N ARG A 72 -9.34 14.69 0.95
CA ARG A 72 -10.22 15.11 2.06
C ARG A 72 -9.70 16.32 2.85
N GLY A 73 -9.05 17.27 2.18
CA GLY A 73 -8.47 18.47 2.78
C GLY A 73 -7.00 18.31 3.21
N GLU A 74 -6.45 17.10 3.18
CA GLU A 74 -5.03 16.85 3.44
C GLU A 74 -4.22 16.94 2.14
N ILE A 75 -3.13 17.71 2.17
CA ILE A 75 -2.20 17.82 1.05
C ILE A 75 -1.12 16.75 1.18
N ILE A 76 -1.13 15.76 0.30
CA ILE A 76 -0.29 14.55 0.37
C ILE A 76 0.61 14.50 -0.88
N PRO A 77 1.93 14.27 -0.73
CA PRO A 77 2.81 14.11 -1.88
C PRO A 77 2.50 12.80 -2.63
N VAL A 78 2.54 12.86 -3.95
CA VAL A 78 2.35 11.71 -4.83
C VAL A 78 3.67 11.42 -5.54
N ILE A 79 4.10 10.16 -5.45
CA ILE A 79 5.33 9.65 -6.07
C ILE A 79 5.00 8.65 -7.17
N ASP A 80 5.79 8.67 -8.23
CA ASP A 80 5.80 7.65 -9.27
C ASP A 80 6.68 6.50 -8.78
N LEU A 81 6.04 5.40 -8.39
CA LEU A 81 6.73 4.24 -7.79
C LEU A 81 7.77 3.62 -8.76
N PRO A 82 7.45 3.33 -10.03
CA PRO A 82 8.45 2.91 -11.03
C PRO A 82 9.64 3.87 -11.21
N ALA A 83 9.44 5.18 -11.12
CA ALA A 83 10.48 6.16 -11.44
C ALA A 83 11.54 6.33 -10.33
N GLY A 84 11.30 5.79 -9.13
CA GLY A 84 12.13 5.99 -7.94
C GLY A 84 13.48 5.25 -7.93
N GLY A 85 13.75 4.39 -8.91
CA GLY A 85 15.04 3.69 -9.07
C GLY A 85 15.42 2.72 -7.94
N GLY A 86 14.50 2.46 -7.01
CA GLY A 86 14.66 1.50 -5.90
C GLY A 86 13.74 0.28 -6.00
N LEU A 87 13.14 0.05 -7.17
CA LEU A 87 12.35 -1.12 -7.53
C LEU A 87 12.97 -1.75 -8.77
#